data_AF-A0A9D1IJW0-F1
#
_entry.id   AF-A0A9D1IJW0-F1
#
_cell.length_a   1.000
_cell.length_b   1.000
_cell.length_c   1.000
_cell.angle_alpha   90.00
_cell.angle_beta   90.00
_cell.angle_gamma   90.00
#
_symmetry.space_group_name_H-M   'P 1'
#
loop_
_entity.id
_entity.type
_entity.pdbx_description
1 polymer ?
#
loop_
_entity_poly.entity_id
_entity_poly.type
_entity_poly.pdbx_seq_one_letter_code
_entity_poly.pdbx_strand_id
1 'polypeptide(L)'
;MATVLAKRRREFGERLRTERERLGYTELQIAQLLGVPLEMYQKYELGQEDPGIFRMPRLNDCGFDILFIITSERHNPIEEESELLARFRELSNRGRDSIFMTLDALERLAPNLRQTIRDKWRNK
;
A
#
# COMPACT_ATOMS: atom_id res chain seq x y z
N MET A 1 0.16 15.47 -28.02
CA MET A 1 0.88 14.59 -27.08
C MET A 1 0.29 14.79 -25.69
N ALA A 2 -0.23 13.74 -25.03
CA ALA A 2 -0.64 13.86 -23.64
C ALA A 2 0.61 14.12 -22.78
N THR A 3 0.57 15.14 -21.94
CA THR A 3 1.69 15.47 -21.04
C THR A 3 1.96 14.32 -20.06
N VAL A 4 3.21 14.15 -19.62
CA VAL A 4 3.59 13.11 -18.64
C VAL A 4 2.68 13.14 -17.41
N LEU A 5 2.25 14.33 -17.00
CA LEU A 5 1.32 14.53 -15.88
C LEU A 5 -0.07 13.96 -16.16
N ALA A 6 -0.62 14.14 -17.37
CA ALA A 6 -1.92 13.59 -17.75
C ALA A 6 -1.89 12.05 -17.76
N LYS A 7 -0.77 11.45 -18.19
CA LYS A 7 -0.57 10.00 -18.10
C LYS A 7 -0.58 9.52 -16.64
N ARG A 8 0.19 10.18 -15.77
CA ARG A 8 0.24 9.84 -14.33
C ARG A 8 -1.12 9.94 -13.64
N ARG A 9 -1.92 10.97 -13.94
CA ARG A 9 -3.28 11.10 -13.38
C ARG A 9 -4.20 9.97 -13.83
N ARG A 10 -4.14 9.57 -15.10
CA ARG A 10 -4.92 8.43 -15.59
C ARG A 10 -4.51 7.13 -14.90
N GLU A 11 -3.21 6.87 -14.77
CA GLU A 11 -2.71 5.69 -14.05
C GLU A 11 -3.12 5.70 -12.57
N PHE A 12 -3.13 6.87 -11.92
CA PHE A 12 -3.65 7.04 -10.56
C PHE A 12 -5.14 6.65 -10.49
N GLY A 13 -5.95 7.18 -11.41
CA GLY A 13 -7.38 6.88 -11.47
C GLY A 13 -7.69 5.40 -11.67
N GLU A 14 -6.94 4.72 -12.55
CA GLU A 14 -7.08 3.27 -12.75
C GLU A 14 -6.70 2.46 -11.50
N ARG A 15 -5.69 2.89 -10.74
CA ARG A 15 -5.35 2.24 -9.46
C ARG A 15 -6.41 2.48 -8.39
N LEU A 16 -6.99 3.67 -8.33
CA LEU A 16 -8.11 3.98 -7.45
C LEU A 16 -9.32 3.08 -7.76
N ARG A 17 -9.66 2.92 -9.05
CA ARG A 17 -10.70 1.99 -9.52
C ARG A 17 -10.39 0.55 -9.10
N THR A 18 -9.17 0.10 -9.36
CA THR A 18 -8.72 -1.26 -9.03
C THR A 18 -8.91 -1.57 -7.54
N GLU A 19 -8.56 -0.64 -6.66
CA GLU A 19 -8.74 -0.82 -5.22
C GLU A 19 -10.21 -0.78 -4.80
N ARG A 20 -11.03 0.10 -5.40
CA ARG A 20 -12.47 0.12 -5.18
C ARG A 20 -13.08 -1.25 -5.51
N GLU A 21 -12.75 -1.79 -6.68
CA GLU A 21 -13.26 -3.07 -7.16
C GLU A 21 -12.76 -4.24 -6.31
N ARG A 22 -11.49 -4.22 -5.89
CA ARG A 22 -10.93 -5.21 -4.95
C ARG A 22 -11.71 -5.28 -3.63
N LEU A 23 -12.17 -4.13 -3.15
CA LEU A 23 -12.95 -4.01 -1.91
C LEU A 23 -14.46 -4.24 -2.11
N GLY A 24 -14.92 -4.45 -3.36
CA GLY A 24 -16.33 -4.72 -3.67
C GLY A 24 -17.24 -3.50 -3.56
N TYR A 25 -16.69 -2.28 -3.53
CA TYR A 25 -17.50 -1.06 -3.49
C TYR A 25 -17.97 -0.63 -4.88
N THR A 26 -19.17 -0.06 -4.93
CA THR A 26 -19.66 0.73 -6.08
C THR A 26 -19.10 2.15 -6.04
N GLU A 27 -19.05 2.84 -7.19
CA GLU A 27 -18.62 4.24 -7.27
C GLU A 27 -19.47 5.15 -6.37
N LEU A 28 -20.79 4.90 -6.30
CA LEU A 28 -21.72 5.66 -5.48
C LEU A 28 -21.43 5.52 -3.98
N GLN A 29 -21.12 4.30 -3.51
CA GLN A 29 -20.82 4.06 -2.10
C GLN A 29 -19.58 4.84 -1.66
N ILE A 30 -18.51 4.85 -2.46
CA ILE A 30 -17.29 5.60 -2.12
C ILE A 30 -17.51 7.11 -2.25
N ALA A 31 -18.23 7.58 -3.27
CA ALA A 31 -18.57 8.99 -3.40
C ALA A 31 -19.30 9.51 -2.14
N GLN A 32 -20.28 8.75 -1.64
CA GLN A 32 -20.99 9.07 -0.40
C GLN A 32 -20.07 9.05 0.83
N LEU A 33 -19.21 8.04 0.97
CA LEU A 33 -18.27 7.94 2.09
C LEU A 33 -17.22 9.06 2.12
N LEU A 34 -16.87 9.58 0.94
CA LEU A 34 -15.98 10.72 0.75
C LEU A 34 -16.69 12.08 0.86
N GLY A 35 -18.03 12.10 0.90
CA GLY A 35 -18.81 13.33 0.89
C GLY A 35 -18.69 14.12 -0.41
N VAL A 36 -18.56 13.44 -1.55
CA VAL A 36 -18.47 14.07 -2.88
C VAL A 36 -19.61 13.60 -3.80
N PRO A 37 -20.01 14.42 -4.79
CA PRO A 37 -20.92 13.95 -5.84
C PRO A 37 -20.38 12.74 -6.60
N LEU A 38 -21.26 11.87 -7.09
CA LEU A 38 -20.86 10.69 -7.88
C LEU A 38 -20.00 11.07 -9.09
N GLU A 39 -20.41 12.09 -9.85
CA GLU A 39 -19.68 12.58 -11.02
C GLU A 39 -18.26 13.03 -10.67
N MET A 40 -18.08 13.61 -9.48
CA MET A 40 -16.77 14.03 -8.99
C MET A 40 -15.87 12.82 -8.73
N TYR A 41 -16.40 11.78 -8.09
CA TYR A 41 -15.66 10.55 -7.86
C TYR A 41 -15.29 9.84 -9.19
N GLN A 42 -16.21 9.80 -10.15
CA GLN A 42 -15.94 9.24 -11.48
C GLN A 42 -14.80 9.98 -12.20
N LYS A 43 -14.72 11.30 -12.07
CA LYS A 43 -13.59 12.09 -12.60
C LYS A 43 -12.25 11.72 -11.94
N TYR A 44 -12.25 11.31 -10.67
CA TYR A 44 -11.05 10.83 -10.01
C TYR A 44 -10.56 9.53 -10.64
N GLU A 45 -11.45 8.54 -10.84
CA GLU A 45 -11.09 7.27 -11.50
C GLU A 45 -10.68 7.47 -12.97
N LEU A 46 -11.21 8.48 -13.65
CA LEU A 46 -10.80 8.85 -15.01
C LEU A 46 -9.48 9.63 -15.07
N GLY A 47 -8.91 10.03 -13.93
CA GLY A 47 -7.70 10.86 -13.85
C GLY A 47 -7.91 12.29 -14.36
N GLN A 48 -9.15 12.76 -14.38
CA GLN A 48 -9.52 14.11 -14.80
C GLN A 48 -9.40 15.11 -13.66
N GLU A 49 -9.69 14.68 -12.43
CA GLU A 49 -9.54 15.46 -11.20
C GLU A 49 -8.74 14.70 -10.15
N ASP A 50 -8.16 15.44 -9.19
CA ASP A 50 -7.39 14.89 -8.08
C ASP A 50 -8.28 14.84 -6.82
N PRO A 51 -8.38 13.70 -6.11
CA PRO A 51 -9.11 13.60 -4.84
C PRO A 51 -8.57 14.55 -3.76
N GLY A 52 -7.33 15.01 -3.87
CA GLY A 52 -6.65 15.82 -2.89
C GLY A 52 -6.17 15.02 -1.68
N ILE A 53 -5.10 15.51 -1.05
CA ILE A 53 -4.45 14.83 0.08
C ILE A 53 -5.40 14.59 1.28
N PHE A 54 -6.36 15.49 1.49
CA PHE A 54 -7.28 15.42 2.63
C PHE A 54 -8.34 14.32 2.52
N ARG A 55 -8.55 13.74 1.34
CA ARG A 55 -9.45 12.59 1.16
C ARG A 55 -8.74 11.23 1.39
N MET A 56 -7.41 11.21 1.39
CA MET A 56 -6.62 9.99 1.54
C MET A 56 -6.85 9.27 2.89
N PRO A 57 -6.93 9.97 4.05
CA PRO A 57 -7.24 9.29 5.31
C PRO A 57 -8.59 8.58 5.27
N ARG A 58 -9.61 9.21 4.66
CA ARG A 58 -10.93 8.62 4.54
C ARG A 58 -10.95 7.39 3.62
N LEU A 59 -10.22 7.43 2.51
CA LEU A 59 -10.03 6.25 1.65
C LEU A 59 -9.30 5.12 2.40
N ASN A 60 -8.28 5.44 3.19
CA ASN A 60 -7.57 4.48 4.03
C ASN A 60 -8.50 3.82 5.06
N ASP A 61 -9.35 4.60 5.73
CA ASP A 61 -10.36 4.08 6.66
C ASP A 61 -11.37 3.15 5.97
N CYS A 62 -11.62 3.34 4.67
CA CYS A 62 -12.45 2.46 3.85
C CYS A 62 -11.72 1.19 3.38
N GLY A 63 -10.43 1.03 3.69
CA GLY A 63 -9.61 -0.13 3.35
C GLY A 63 -8.81 -0.02 2.05
N PHE A 64 -8.76 1.17 1.42
CA PHE A 64 -7.95 1.38 0.22
C PHE A 64 -6.46 1.38 0.56
N ASP A 65 -5.65 0.71 -0.25
CA ASP A 65 -4.19 0.82 -0.18
C ASP A 65 -3.74 2.14 -0.82
N ILE A 66 -3.66 3.20 -0.01
CA ILE A 66 -3.24 4.53 -0.45
C ILE A 66 -1.81 4.52 -1.02
N LEU A 67 -0.92 3.69 -0.45
CA LEU A 67 0.45 3.62 -0.91
C LEU A 67 0.49 3.06 -2.33
N PHE A 68 -0.24 1.98 -2.61
CA PHE A 68 -0.39 1.45 -3.95
C PHE A 68 -0.99 2.48 -4.92
N ILE A 69 -2.05 3.18 -4.52
CA ILE A 69 -2.72 4.15 -5.39
C ILE A 69 -1.77 5.30 -5.77
N ILE A 70 -0.94 5.77 -4.85
CA ILE A 70 0.01 6.87 -5.11
C ILE A 70 1.27 6.39 -5.83
N THR A 71 1.86 5.28 -5.39
CA THR A 71 3.22 4.86 -5.78
C THR A 71 3.27 3.77 -6.83
N SER A 72 2.13 3.13 -7.13
CA SER A 72 2.02 1.90 -7.95
C SER A 72 2.66 0.65 -7.36
N GLU A 73 3.32 0.74 -6.21
CA GLU A 73 3.84 -0.42 -5.50
C GLU A 73 2.78 -1.00 -4.55
N ARG A 74 2.34 -2.23 -4.81
CA ARG A 74 1.59 -2.98 -3.80
C ARG A 74 2.54 -3.32 -2.66
N HIS A 75 2.29 -2.75 -1.48
CA HIS A 75 2.83 -3.28 -0.24
C HIS A 75 1.81 -4.29 0.30
N ASN A 76 1.76 -5.46 -0.31
CA ASN A 76 1.17 -6.62 0.35
C ASN A 76 2.30 -7.29 1.14
N PRO A 77 2.42 -7.07 2.46
CA PRO A 77 3.08 -8.07 3.28
C PRO A 77 2.36 -9.39 3.02
N ILE A 78 3.11 -10.43 2.68
CA ILE A 78 2.56 -11.78 2.51
C ILE A 78 1.83 -12.14 3.83
N GLU A 79 0.78 -12.95 3.79
CA GLU A 79 -0.01 -13.32 5.00
C GLU A 79 0.90 -13.73 6.17
N GLU A 80 1.96 -14.47 5.85
CA GLU A 80 3.02 -14.90 6.76
C GLU A 80 3.81 -13.72 7.38
N GLU A 81 4.13 -12.68 6.59
CA GLU A 81 4.82 -11.47 7.08
C GLU A 81 3.91 -10.62 7.97
N SER A 82 2.63 -10.53 7.61
CA SER A 82 1.61 -9.83 8.41
C SER A 82 1.41 -10.51 9.76
N GLU A 83 1.30 -11.83 9.77
CA GLU A 83 1.20 -12.64 10.98
C GLU A 83 2.46 -12.55 11.84
N LEU A 84 3.65 -12.63 11.22
CA LEU A 84 4.92 -12.47 11.92
C LEU A 84 5.01 -11.11 12.63
N LEU A 85 4.63 -10.03 11.95
CA LEU A 85 4.65 -8.68 12.51
C LEU A 85 3.65 -8.52 13.65
N ALA A 86 2.43 -9.08 13.52
CA ALA A 86 1.43 -9.05 14.57
C ALA A 86 1.94 -9.77 15.83
N ARG A 87 2.41 -11.02 15.68
CA ARG A 87 2.96 -11.81 16.79
C ARG A 87 4.20 -11.15 17.41
N PHE A 88 5.10 -10.59 16.59
CA PHE A 88 6.31 -9.90 17.07
C PHE A 88 5.98 -8.68 17.95
N ARG A 89 4.94 -7.91 17.59
CA ARG A 89 4.51 -6.73 18.34
C ARG A 89 3.99 -7.09 19.73
N GLU A 90 3.38 -8.26 19.90
CA GLU A 90 2.85 -8.74 21.17
C GLU A 90 3.91 -9.35 22.11
N LEU A 91 5.11 -9.66 21.60
CA LEU A 91 6.18 -10.24 22.42
C LEU A 91 6.74 -9.24 23.44
N SER A 92 7.16 -9.79 24.59
CA SER A 92 8.02 -9.09 25.54
C SER A 92 9.39 -8.75 24.91
N ASN A 93 10.12 -7.80 25.51
CA ASN A 93 11.46 -7.42 25.03
C ASN A 93 12.39 -8.64 24.88
N ARG A 94 12.38 -9.58 25.86
CA ARG A 94 13.16 -10.82 25.77
C ARG A 94 12.76 -11.70 24.58
N GLY A 95 11.46 -11.76 24.27
CA GLY A 95 10.95 -12.52 23.12
C GLY A 95 11.39 -11.89 21.79
N ARG A 96 11.36 -10.56 21.70
CA ARG A 96 11.87 -9.83 20.52
C ARG A 96 13.38 -10.04 20.36
N ASP A 97 14.14 -9.96 21.44
CA ASP A 97 15.60 -10.21 21.43
C ASP A 97 15.92 -11.62 20.94
N SER A 98 15.17 -12.63 21.38
CA SER A 98 15.35 -14.02 20.93
C SER A 98 15.09 -14.21 19.43
N ILE A 99 14.16 -13.45 18.85
CA ILE A 99 13.92 -13.47 17.40
C ILE A 99 15.13 -12.89 16.67
N PHE A 100 15.68 -11.76 17.13
CA PHE A 100 16.89 -11.18 16.54
C PHE A 100 18.10 -12.13 16.67
N MET A 101 18.27 -12.81 17.81
CA MET A 101 19.34 -13.81 17.96
C MET A 101 19.19 -14.96 16.97
N THR A 102 17.96 -15.42 16.73
CA THR A 102 17.66 -16.47 15.74
C THR A 102 17.97 -15.97 14.32
N LEU A 103 17.57 -14.74 13.98
CA LEU A 103 17.87 -14.12 12.69
C LEU A 103 19.39 -14.00 12.48
N ASP A 104 20.13 -13.51 13.48
CA ASP A 104 21.59 -13.40 13.43
C ASP A 104 22.27 -14.76 13.23
N ALA A 105 21.73 -15.83 13.84
CA ALA A 105 22.24 -17.19 13.65
C ALA A 105 21.98 -17.70 12.22
N LEU A 106 20.80 -17.44 11.67
CA LEU A 106 20.44 -17.80 10.29
C LEU A 106 21.29 -17.02 9.27
N GLU A 107 21.55 -15.73 9.50
CA GLU A 107 22.42 -14.92 8.65
C GLU A 107 23.87 -15.43 8.64
N ARG A 108 24.36 -15.97 9.77
CA ARG A 108 25.70 -16.59 9.82
C ARG A 108 25.77 -17.88 9.01
N LEU A 109 24.69 -18.65 8.95
CA LEU A 109 24.59 -19.89 8.16
C LEU A 109 24.41 -19.60 6.66
N ALA A 110 23.84 -18.44 6.31
CA ALA A 110 23.65 -17.98 4.94
C ALA A 110 24.25 -16.57 4.77
N PRO A 111 25.60 -16.42 4.65
CA PRO A 111 26.28 -15.13 4.71
C PRO A 111 25.86 -14.14 3.60
N ASN A 112 25.32 -14.65 2.50
CA ASN A 112 24.82 -13.83 1.40
C ASN A 112 23.45 -13.20 1.69
N LEU A 113 22.68 -13.73 2.65
CA LEU A 113 21.31 -13.28 2.94
C LEU A 113 21.28 -11.79 3.30
N ARG A 114 22.24 -11.34 4.13
CA ARG A 114 22.35 -9.95 4.55
C ARG A 114 22.68 -9.00 3.40
N GLN A 115 23.52 -9.46 2.48
CA GLN A 115 23.88 -8.72 1.27
C GLN A 115 22.70 -8.65 0.30
N THR A 116 22.04 -9.80 0.04
CA THR A 116 20.87 -9.91 -0.84
C THR A 116 19.68 -9.10 -0.34
N ILE A 117 19.41 -9.09 0.97
CA ILE A 117 18.39 -8.23 1.57
C ILE A 117 18.78 -6.77 1.33
N ARG A 118 19.99 -6.35 1.72
CA ARG A 118 20.45 -4.96 1.56
C ARG A 118 20.38 -4.47 0.10
N ASP A 119 20.76 -5.31 -0.86
CA ASP A 119 20.75 -4.95 -2.28
C ASP A 119 19.32 -4.88 -2.84
N LYS A 120 18.38 -5.70 -2.33
CA LYS A 120 16.95 -5.59 -2.64
C LYS A 120 16.36 -4.25 -2.18
N TRP A 121 16.75 -3.75 -0.99
CA TRP A 121 16.24 -2.48 -0.45
C TRP A 121 16.88 -1.24 -1.08
N ARG A 122 18.05 -1.34 -1.72
CA ARG A 122 18.68 -0.22 -2.47
C ARG A 122 18.17 -0.07 -3.90
N ASN A 123 17.53 -1.10 -4.45
CA ASN A 123 17.06 -1.15 -5.84
C ASN A 123 15.53 -1.03 -5.98
N LYS A 124 14.84 -0.67 -4.90
CA LYS A 124 13.44 -0.22 -4.88
C LYS A 124 13.45 1.29 -4.65
#